data_AF-A0A7C3DS21-F1
#
_entry.id   AF-A0A7C3DS21-F1
#
_cell.length_a   1.000
_cell.length_b   1.000
_cell.length_c   1.000
_cell.angle_alpha   90.00
_cell.angle_beta   90.00
_cell.angle_gamma   90.00
#
_symmetry.space_group_name_H-M   'P 1'
#
loop_
_entity.id
_entity.type
_entity.pdbx_description
1 polymer ?
#
loop_
_entity_poly.entity_id
_entity_poly.type
_entity_poly.pdbx_seq_one_letter_code
_entity_poly.pdbx_strand_id
1 'polypeptide(L)'
;MGFALWIDDELAWAQGTHEYRPMGAAVIHAHGVFTPRDFRPSLRAPDRMDPRFAGFFASLGEMNDWLARRRSRPSQELQKNPGRPEIHLIPPF
;
A
#
# COMPACT_ATOMS: atom_id res chain seq x y z
N MET A 1 -4.95 15.36 0.27
CA MET A 1 -5.02 15.63 1.72
C MET A 1 -5.23 14.30 2.45
N GLY A 2 -4.30 13.35 2.43
CA GLY A 2 -4.66 11.99 2.85
C GLY A 2 -3.48 11.02 2.90
N PHE A 3 -3.75 9.73 2.84
CA PHE A 3 -2.76 8.66 3.03
C PHE A 3 -2.59 7.83 1.76
N ALA A 4 -1.36 7.44 1.47
CA ALA A 4 -1.03 6.42 0.48
C ALA A 4 -0.85 5.08 1.21
N LEU A 5 -1.36 3.98 0.65
CA LEU A 5 -1.26 2.65 1.25
C LEU A 5 -0.56 1.68 0.29
N TRP A 6 0.34 0.88 0.85
CA TRP A 6 0.89 -0.31 0.22
C TRP A 6 0.62 -1.50 1.12
N ILE A 7 0.27 -2.64 0.55
CA ILE A 7 -0.03 -3.84 1.34
C ILE A 7 0.38 -5.11 0.60
N ASP A 8 0.97 -6.04 1.34
CA ASP A 8 1.19 -7.41 0.92
C ASP A 8 0.46 -8.39 1.86
N ASP A 9 0.95 -9.62 1.99
CA ASP A 9 0.34 -10.65 2.84
C ASP A 9 0.69 -10.45 4.32
N GLU A 10 1.88 -9.89 4.61
CA GLU A 10 2.42 -9.77 5.97
C GLU A 10 2.40 -8.33 6.48
N LEU A 11 2.63 -7.35 5.60
CA LEU A 11 2.86 -5.96 5.97
C LEU A 11 1.92 -5.01 5.25
N ALA A 12 1.52 -3.97 5.98
CA ALA A 12 0.86 -2.80 5.46
C ALA A 12 1.72 -1.56 5.76
N TRP A 13 2.01 -0.79 4.71
CA TRP A 13 2.70 0.50 4.80
C TRP A 13 1.72 1.63 4.50
N ALA A 14 1.77 2.68 5.29
CA ALA A 14 1.03 3.91 5.03
C ALA A 14 1.98 5.11 4.98
N GLN A 15 1.67 6.10 4.15
CA GLN A 15 2.40 7.36 4.10
C GLN A 15 1.44 8.54 4.10
N GLY A 16 1.69 9.52 4.96
CA GLY A 16 1.00 10.80 4.90
C GLY A 16 1.36 11.57 3.62
N THR A 17 0.36 12.14 2.96
CA THR A 17 0.53 12.96 1.75
C THR A 17 0.00 14.37 1.99
N HIS A 18 0.46 15.33 1.18
CA HIS A 18 0.03 16.73 1.26
C HIS A 18 0.16 17.28 2.70
N GLU A 19 -0.95 17.62 3.36
CA GLU A 19 -0.99 18.12 4.74
C GLU A 19 -0.43 17.12 5.78
N TYR A 20 -0.57 15.82 5.54
CA TYR A 20 -0.05 14.77 6.42
C TYR A 20 1.38 14.37 6.08
N ARG A 21 2.01 14.96 5.05
CA ARG A 21 3.40 14.68 4.68
C ARG A 21 4.38 14.79 5.87
N PRO A 22 4.25 15.76 6.79
CA PRO A 22 5.13 15.84 7.95
C PRO A 22 5.02 14.65 8.92
N MET A 23 3.91 13.90 8.93
CA MET A 23 3.78 12.70 9.75
C MET A 23 4.71 11.57 9.29
N GLY A 24 5.10 11.56 8.01
CA GLY A 24 5.97 10.54 7.43
C GLY A 24 5.22 9.27 7.08
N ALA A 25 5.80 8.12 7.42
CA ALA A 25 5.26 6.81 7.10
C ALA A 25 5.07 5.94 8.34
N ALA A 26 4.21 4.94 8.22
CA ALA A 26 3.96 3.90 9.21
C ALA A 26 4.04 2.52 8.54
N VAL A 27 4.44 1.52 9.30
CA VAL A 27 4.37 0.11 8.90
C VAL A 27 3.78 -0.70 10.04
N ILE A 28 2.82 -1.55 9.72
CA ILE A 28 2.17 -2.47 10.65
C ILE A 28 2.02 -3.84 9.97
N HIS A 29 1.62 -4.85 10.74
CA HIS A 29 1.19 -6.12 10.17
C HIS A 29 -0.06 -5.94 9.29
N ALA A 30 -0.22 -6.71 8.21
CA ALA A 30 -1.34 -6.59 7.26
C ALA A 30 -2.72 -6.71 7.92
N HIS A 31 -2.78 -7.39 9.06
CA HIS A 31 -4.00 -7.54 9.86
C HIS A 31 -4.19 -6.48 10.96
N GLY A 32 -3.31 -5.50 11.05
CA GLY A 32 -3.33 -4.45 12.07
C GLY A 32 -4.30 -3.30 11.76
N VAL A 33 -4.20 -2.23 12.55
CA VAL A 33 -4.91 -0.96 12.35
C VAL A 33 -3.90 0.15 12.50
N PHE A 34 -3.89 1.11 11.57
CA PHE A 34 -2.99 2.26 11.68
C PHE A 34 -3.54 3.26 12.70
N THR A 35 -2.65 3.71 13.59
CA THR A 35 -2.91 4.82 14.49
C THR A 35 -1.98 5.99 14.15
N PRO A 36 -2.32 7.25 14.52
CA PRO A 36 -1.44 8.39 14.29
C PRO A 36 -0.05 8.23 14.92
N ARG A 37 0.08 7.42 16.00
CA ARG A 37 1.33 7.21 16.73
C ARG A 37 2.30 6.27 16.01
N ASP A 38 1.80 5.47 15.06
CA ASP A 38 2.64 4.56 14.27
C ASP A 38 3.46 5.30 13.22
N PHE A 39 3.05 6.53 12.87
CA PHE A 39 3.71 7.35 11.87
C PHE A 39 4.99 7.97 12.40
N ARG A 40 6.05 7.81 11.60
CA ARG A 40 7.39 8.29 11.92
C ARG A 40 7.90 9.14 10.74
N PRO A 41 8.30 10.40 10.98
CA PRO A 41 8.85 11.27 9.93
C PRO A 41 10.11 10.71 9.25
N SER A 42 10.90 9.91 9.97
CA SER A 42 12.12 9.28 9.47
C SER A 42 11.88 8.01 8.65
N LEU A 43 10.69 7.43 8.72
CA LEU A 43 10.37 6.20 8.00
C LEU A 43 10.02 6.52 6.54
N ARG A 44 10.62 5.78 5.61
CA ARG A 44 10.34 5.90 4.17
C ARG A 44 9.41 4.79 3.74
N ALA A 45 8.32 5.16 3.08
CA ALA A 45 7.41 4.21 2.45
C ALA A 45 7.99 3.70 1.12
N PRO A 46 7.48 2.56 0.60
CA PRO A 46 7.82 2.06 -0.72
C PRO A 46 7.50 3.07 -1.84
N ASP A 47 8.06 2.84 -3.02
CA ASP A 47 7.80 3.69 -4.18
C ASP A 47 6.33 3.53 -4.66
N ARG A 48 5.78 4.56 -5.29
CA ARG A 48 4.40 4.52 -5.81
C ARG A 48 4.23 3.58 -6.99
N MET A 49 5.31 3.24 -7.69
CA MET A 49 5.32 2.26 -8.76
C MET A 49 5.42 0.82 -8.24
N ASP A 50 5.50 0.63 -6.91
CA ASP A 50 5.52 -0.69 -6.31
C ASP A 50 4.17 -1.42 -6.53
N PRO A 51 4.17 -2.69 -6.96
CA PRO A 51 2.94 -3.46 -7.22
C PRO A 51 2.06 -3.66 -5.98
N ARG A 52 2.60 -3.44 -4.77
CA ARG A 52 1.84 -3.49 -3.50
C ARG A 52 1.01 -2.23 -3.28
N PHE A 53 1.14 -1.21 -4.14
CA PHE A 53 0.40 0.04 -4.01
C PHE A 53 -1.11 -0.21 -4.15
N ALA A 54 -1.84 0.02 -3.06
CA ALA A 54 -3.28 -0.20 -2.99
C ALA A 54 -4.08 1.03 -3.41
N GLY A 55 -3.55 2.23 -3.17
CA GLY A 55 -4.21 3.48 -3.56
C GLY A 55 -4.05 4.63 -2.57
N PHE A 56 -4.84 5.67 -2.80
CA PHE A 56 -4.94 6.85 -1.94
C PHE A 56 -6.26 6.86 -1.17
N PHE A 57 -6.19 7.30 0.08
CA PHE A 57 -7.32 7.41 1.00
C PHE A 57 -7.38 8.84 1.54
N ALA A 58 -8.58 9.39 1.70
CA ALA A 58 -8.78 10.74 2.19
C ALA A 58 -8.51 10.85 3.71
N SER A 59 -8.64 9.75 4.45
CA SER A 59 -8.40 9.76 5.90
C SER A 59 -7.86 8.43 6.43
N LEU A 60 -7.30 8.48 7.65
CA LEU A 60 -6.86 7.29 8.37
C LEU A 60 -8.02 6.32 8.64
N GLY A 61 -9.21 6.86 8.94
CA GLY A 61 -10.42 6.06 9.16
C GLY A 61 -10.87 5.30 7.91
N GLU A 62 -10.89 5.97 6.76
CA GLU A 62 -11.23 5.35 5.47
C GLU A 62 -10.23 4.23 5.10
N MET A 63 -8.94 4.47 5.31
CA MET A 63 -7.89 3.46 5.07
C MET A 63 -8.07 2.23 5.98
N ASN A 64 -8.37 2.45 7.27
CA ASN A 64 -8.60 1.35 8.22
C ASN A 64 -9.89 0.57 7.92
N ASP A 65 -10.95 1.25 7.48
CA ASP A 65 -12.19 0.60 7.03
C ASP A 65 -11.95 -0.26 5.79
N TRP A 66 -11.18 0.23 4.81
CA TRP A 66 -10.78 -0.57 3.65
C TRP A 66 -9.98 -1.82 4.06
N LEU A 67 -9.01 -1.67 4.98
CA LEU A 67 -8.27 -2.81 5.54
C LEU A 67 -9.18 -3.81 6.27
N ALA A 68 -10.18 -3.33 7.01
CA ALA A 68 -11.15 -4.19 7.68
C ALA A 68 -11.98 -4.99 6.67
N ARG A 69 -12.51 -4.34 5.63
CA ARG A 69 -13.27 -5.01 4.57
C ARG A 69 -12.44 -6.04 3.81
N ARG A 70 -11.15 -5.76 3.55
CA ARG A 70 -10.23 -6.70 2.90
C ARG A 70 -10.04 -7.96 3.74
N ARG A 71 -9.89 -7.83 5.07
CA ARG A 71 -9.78 -8.97 6.01
C ARG A 71 -11.07 -9.79 6.09
N SER A 72 -12.23 -9.14 6.01
CA SER A 72 -13.53 -9.80 6.09
C SER A 72 -13.94 -10.52 4.81
N ARG A 73 -13.25 -10.28 3.68
CA ARG A 73 -13.42 -11.11 2.49
C ARG A 73 -12.56 -12.36 2.66
N PRO A 74 -13.14 -13.58 2.73
CA PRO A 74 -12.35 -14.81 2.69
C PRO A 74 -11.56 -14.80 1.38
N SER A 75 -10.23 -14.83 1.47
CA SER A 75 -9.24 -14.91 0.37
C SER A 75 -9.85 -15.17 -1.01
N GLN A 76 -10.38 -14.12 -1.64
CA GLN A 76 -10.65 -14.12 -3.06
C GLN A 76 -9.42 -13.48 -3.66
N GLU A 77 -8.50 -14.35 -4.08
CA GLU A 77 -7.56 -14.08 -5.17
C GLU A 77 -7.11 -12.62 -5.24
N LEU A 78 -6.15 -12.23 -4.39
CA LEU A 78 -5.25 -11.18 -4.85
C LEU A 78 -4.49 -11.82 -6.00
N GLN A 79 -5.06 -11.64 -7.19
CA GLN A 79 -4.60 -12.16 -8.47
C GLN A 79 -3.08 -12.14 -8.45
N LYS A 80 -2.49 -13.35 -8.47
CA LYS A 80 -1.17 -13.51 -9.08
C LYS A 80 -1.28 -12.74 -10.38
N ASN A 81 -0.50 -11.68 -10.52
CA ASN A 81 -0.31 -11.02 -11.78
C ASN A 81 0.89 -11.70 -12.44
N PRO A 82 0.76 -12.80 -13.21
CA PRO A 82 1.81 -13.24 -14.10
C PRO A 82 1.74 -12.34 -15.33
N GLY A 83 2.28 -11.13 -15.22
CA GLY A 83 2.07 -10.11 -16.24
C GLY A 83 3.28 -9.23 -16.48
N ARG A 84 4.49 -9.80 -16.43
CA ARG A 84 5.65 -9.19 -17.10
C ARG A 84 5.31 -9.21 -18.60
N PRO A 85 5.22 -8.09 -19.33
CA PRO A 85 5.21 -8.19 -20.78
C PRO A 85 6.57 -8.77 -21.17
N GLU A 86 6.54 -9.96 -21.75
CA GLU A 86 7.67 -10.61 -22.39
C GLU A 86 8.23 -9.61 -23.41
N ILE A 87 9.44 -9.11 -23.16
CA ILE A 87 10.11 -8.25 -24.13
C ILE A 87 10.36 -9.12 -25.35
N HIS A 88 9.55 -8.94 -26.39
CA HIS A 88 9.76 -9.56 -27.69
C HIS A 88 11.05 -8.98 -28.27
N LEU A 89 12.16 -9.70 -28.08
CA LEU A 89 13.41 -9.47 -28.78
C LEU A 89 13.17 -9.82 -30.25
N ILE A 90 13.06 -8.80 -31.09
CA ILE A 90 13.05 -8.94 -32.55
C ILE A 90 14.45 -9.44 -32.96
N PRO A 91 14.59 -10.62 -33.59
CA PRO A 91 15.89 -11.09 -34.06
C PRO A 91 16.36 -10.25 -35.27
N PRO A 92 17.67 -10.03 -35.42
CA PRO A 92 18.22 -9.33 -36.58
C PRO A 92 18.17 -10.23 -37.82
N PHE A 93 17.58 -9.72 -38.90
CA PHE A 93 17.85 -10.15 -40.27
C PHE A 93 18.51 -9.00 -41.01
#